data_AF-A0A2D6IKA6-F1
#
_entry.id   AF-A0A2D6IKA6-F1
#
_cell.length_a   1.000
_cell.length_b   1.000
_cell.length_c   1.000
_cell.angle_alpha   90.00
_cell.angle_beta   90.00
_cell.angle_gamma   90.00
#
_symmetry.space_group_name_H-M   'P 1'
#
loop_
_entity.id
_entity.type
_entity.pdbx_description
1 polymer ?
#
loop_
_entity_poly.entity_id
_entity_poly.type
_entity_poly.pdbx_seq_one_letter_code
_entity_poly.pdbx_strand_id
1 'polypeptide(L)'
;MTVKTPLRYPGGKSRGVKFLDAFLPESIAEYREPFVGGGSVFLHARQKYPNAKFWINDAYYNLYCFWKELRDNGDRLVERIDRLKVFYCEDMTGAQIKAHIEQCELDGKEKSDFYKKQTEKGRALFTHAKDSIESASDFHKAAYFYVLNKCSYSGLTESGTFSPQASIQNFSFQSISKLKRVSELLQGVRITCEDYSVLLEDSSQESFIFMDPPYDLPVKSSNALYGKKGALHKTFDHGRYHFVVDSALRHKMMITYNNTEKLKDLYQDYRQIEWSLKYGMRITENKDGERRAKDCTNNELMITNYNTMCQYRKWQKEQREMAKKEQKKLLLKETRKAIIEVFGDFVAAENINESVYLSENDPGGWAPEAHIIINTENGLPSDIYDPFLAEKWIKVSDMLPDDYFVETINGAIMAVYDI
;
A
#
# COMPACT_ATOMS: atom_id res chain seq x y z
N MET A 1 -9.77 1.20 14.75
CA MET A 1 -9.16 1.26 13.40
C MET A 1 -7.68 1.55 13.53
N THR A 2 -6.83 0.87 12.75
CA THR A 2 -5.39 1.13 12.69
C THR A 2 -5.11 2.51 12.10
N VAL A 3 -4.33 3.33 12.79
CA VAL A 3 -3.87 4.63 12.34
C VAL A 3 -2.79 4.42 11.29
N LYS A 4 -2.95 5.04 10.11
CA LYS A 4 -1.97 5.01 9.02
C LYS A 4 -1.26 6.34 8.93
N THR A 5 -0.11 6.36 8.24
CA THR A 5 0.61 7.61 8.01
C THR A 5 -0.28 8.69 7.38
N PRO A 6 -0.22 9.93 7.90
CA PRO A 6 -0.89 11.05 7.27
C PRO A 6 -0.10 11.59 6.07
N LEU A 7 1.10 11.10 5.76
CA LEU A 7 1.95 11.60 4.70
C LEU A 7 2.06 10.61 3.53
N ARG A 8 2.16 11.15 2.32
CA ARG A 8 2.63 10.40 1.15
C ARG A 8 4.12 10.67 1.00
N TYR A 9 4.96 9.69 1.29
CA TYR A 9 6.40 9.90 1.27
C TYR A 9 7.09 8.95 0.29
N PRO A 10 8.08 9.42 -0.50
CA PRO A 10 8.92 8.55 -1.31
C PRO A 10 9.53 7.42 -0.46
N GLY A 11 9.55 6.20 -0.99
CA GLY A 11 10.06 5.03 -0.27
C GLY A 11 9.20 4.56 0.91
N GLY A 12 8.06 5.22 1.20
CA GLY A 12 7.22 4.88 2.34
C GLY A 12 6.73 3.44 2.32
N LYS A 13 7.02 2.69 3.39
CA LYS A 13 6.76 1.26 3.52
C LYS A 13 5.32 0.89 3.84
N SER A 14 4.34 1.78 3.62
CA SER A 14 2.91 1.51 3.92
C SER A 14 2.36 0.21 3.32
N ARG A 15 2.82 -0.18 2.11
CA ARG A 15 2.44 -1.47 1.49
C ARG A 15 3.27 -2.65 2.03
N GLY A 16 4.46 -2.35 2.52
CA GLY A 16 5.41 -3.28 3.08
C GLY A 16 5.22 -3.61 4.56
N VAL A 17 4.51 -2.78 5.33
CA VAL A 17 4.31 -2.96 6.77
C VAL A 17 3.82 -4.37 7.12
N LYS A 18 2.88 -4.93 6.34
CA LYS A 18 2.34 -6.28 6.61
C LYS A 18 3.40 -7.38 6.52
N PHE A 19 4.33 -7.26 5.59
CA PHE A 19 5.46 -8.18 5.48
C PHE A 19 6.43 -7.97 6.65
N LEU A 20 6.85 -6.72 6.89
CA LEU A 20 7.80 -6.39 7.95
C LEU A 20 7.30 -6.80 9.33
N ASP A 21 5.99 -6.68 9.58
CA ASP A 21 5.33 -7.05 10.83
C ASP A 21 5.59 -8.51 11.24
N ALA A 22 5.69 -9.42 10.25
CA ALA A 22 5.98 -10.83 10.49
C ALA A 22 7.37 -11.06 11.10
N PHE A 23 8.28 -10.10 10.93
CA PHE A 23 9.68 -10.19 11.35
C PHE A 23 10.03 -9.25 12.51
N LEU A 24 9.10 -8.40 12.95
CA LEU A 24 9.30 -7.57 14.14
C LEU A 24 9.42 -8.46 15.40
N PRO A 25 10.27 -8.10 16.39
CA PRO A 25 10.39 -8.85 17.64
C PRO A 25 9.05 -9.00 18.38
N GLU A 26 8.86 -10.07 19.15
CA GLU A 26 7.60 -10.27 19.89
C GLU A 26 7.35 -9.19 20.95
N SER A 27 8.41 -8.70 21.58
CA SER A 27 8.38 -7.59 22.53
C SER A 27 9.64 -6.73 22.38
N ILE A 28 9.49 -5.43 22.67
CA ILE A 28 10.57 -4.45 22.68
C ILE A 28 10.35 -3.49 23.85
N ALA A 29 11.44 -3.05 24.49
CA ALA A 29 11.40 -2.00 25.52
C ALA A 29 11.48 -0.59 24.89
N GLU A 30 12.20 -0.47 23.79
CA GLU A 30 12.39 0.78 23.05
C GLU A 30 12.42 0.51 21.55
N TYR A 31 11.78 1.41 20.80
CA TYR A 31 11.79 1.48 19.34
C TYR A 31 12.54 2.73 18.89
N ARG A 32 13.45 2.58 17.93
CA ARG A 32 14.14 3.69 17.27
C ARG A 32 13.99 3.64 15.76
N GLU A 33 13.80 4.80 15.13
CA GLU A 33 13.73 4.92 13.67
C GLU A 33 14.52 6.15 13.18
N PRO A 34 15.79 5.97 12.78
CA PRO A 34 16.69 7.05 12.34
C PRO A 34 16.25 7.78 11.07
N PHE A 35 15.46 7.11 10.23
CA PHE A 35 14.98 7.58 8.92
C PHE A 35 13.45 7.46 8.86
N VAL A 36 12.74 8.20 9.71
CA VAL A 36 11.29 8.00 9.87
C VAL A 36 10.52 8.29 8.58
N GLY A 37 10.93 9.28 7.77
CA GLY A 37 10.24 9.63 6.55
C GLY A 37 8.73 9.83 6.77
N GLY A 38 7.93 9.06 6.03
CA GLY A 38 6.48 9.04 6.18
C GLY A 38 5.96 8.36 7.45
N GLY A 39 6.79 7.66 8.23
CA GLY A 39 6.44 7.09 9.54
C GLY A 39 5.46 5.92 9.48
N SER A 40 5.40 5.19 8.35
CA SER A 40 4.47 4.06 8.22
C SER A 40 4.83 2.88 9.15
N VAL A 41 6.13 2.60 9.32
CA VAL A 41 6.60 1.54 10.20
C VAL A 41 6.54 2.00 11.65
N PHE A 42 7.02 3.20 11.95
CA PHE A 42 6.83 3.86 13.25
C PHE A 42 5.38 3.78 13.76
N LEU A 43 4.40 4.24 13.00
CA LEU A 43 3.01 4.27 13.45
C LEU A 43 2.44 2.86 13.68
N HIS A 44 2.87 1.89 12.87
CA HIS A 44 2.51 0.48 13.08
C HIS A 44 3.14 -0.06 14.37
N ALA A 45 4.44 0.13 14.57
CA ALA A 45 5.15 -0.27 15.78
C ALA A 45 4.57 0.40 17.03
N ARG A 46 4.22 1.69 16.96
CA ARG A 46 3.61 2.45 18.07
C ARG A 46 2.28 1.86 18.54
N GLN A 47 1.51 1.29 17.62
CA GLN A 47 0.25 0.61 17.92
C GLN A 47 0.47 -0.83 18.40
N LYS A 48 1.51 -1.52 17.88
CA LYS A 48 1.87 -2.89 18.28
C LYS A 48 2.50 -2.96 19.67
N TYR A 49 3.32 -1.97 20.02
CA TYR A 49 4.06 -1.90 21.29
C TYR A 49 3.68 -0.64 22.09
N PRO A 50 2.44 -0.56 22.61
CA PRO A 50 1.92 0.66 23.24
C PRO A 50 2.73 1.13 24.46
N ASN A 51 3.43 0.20 25.14
CA ASN A 51 4.20 0.44 26.36
C ASN A 51 5.71 0.68 26.11
N ALA A 52 6.19 0.54 24.88
CA ALA A 52 7.59 0.77 24.55
C ALA A 52 7.89 2.28 24.51
N LYS A 53 9.14 2.65 24.76
CA LYS A 53 9.65 4.00 24.47
C LYS A 53 9.86 4.15 22.97
N PHE A 54 9.65 5.34 22.43
CA PHE A 54 9.81 5.61 21.00
C PHE A 54 10.71 6.81 20.77
N TRP A 55 11.66 6.66 19.85
CA TRP A 55 12.50 7.72 19.36
C TRP A 55 12.59 7.69 17.83
N ILE A 56 12.06 8.73 17.19
CA ILE A 56 12.11 8.89 15.74
C ILE A 56 12.99 10.08 15.35
N ASN A 57 13.57 10.00 14.15
CA ASN A 57 14.45 11.02 13.61
C ASN A 57 14.29 11.13 12.10
N ASP A 58 14.55 12.31 11.55
CA ASP A 58 14.82 12.49 10.14
C ASP A 58 15.78 13.66 9.95
N ALA A 59 16.71 13.55 9.00
CA ALA A 59 17.62 14.65 8.65
C ALA A 59 16.88 15.78 7.91
N TYR A 60 15.68 15.54 7.38
CA TYR A 60 14.93 16.54 6.66
C TYR A 60 14.16 17.47 7.61
N TYR A 61 14.71 18.66 7.82
CA TYR A 61 14.18 19.64 8.79
C TYR A 61 12.69 19.96 8.67
N ASN A 62 12.15 20.15 7.46
CA ASN A 62 10.72 20.48 7.29
C ASN A 62 9.81 19.30 7.65
N LEU A 63 10.27 18.06 7.43
CA LEU A 63 9.58 16.86 7.87
C LEU A 63 9.66 16.70 9.40
N TYR A 64 10.82 16.97 10.00
CA TYR A 64 10.98 17.03 11.45
C TYR A 64 10.00 18.05 12.07
N CYS A 65 9.92 19.26 11.51
CA CYS A 65 8.98 20.29 11.96
C CYS A 65 7.54 19.74 11.94
N PHE A 66 7.14 19.06 10.87
CA PHE A 66 5.81 18.45 10.78
C PHE A 66 5.54 17.46 11.93
N TRP A 67 6.43 16.49 12.16
CA TRP A 67 6.23 15.48 13.20
C TRP A 67 6.24 16.08 14.61
N LYS A 68 7.19 16.99 14.89
CA LYS A 68 7.30 17.68 16.18
C LYS A 68 6.08 18.54 16.47
N GLU A 69 5.67 19.39 15.53
CA GLU A 69 4.55 20.29 15.74
C GLU A 69 3.21 19.55 15.78
N LEU A 70 3.09 18.42 15.07
CA LEU A 70 1.93 17.56 15.20
C LEU A 70 1.84 16.91 16.59
N ARG A 71 2.98 16.58 17.21
CA ARG A 71 3.02 16.10 18.61
C ARG A 71 2.68 17.23 19.58
N ASP A 72 3.37 18.36 19.47
CA ASP A 72 3.37 19.42 20.49
C ASP A 72 2.16 20.36 20.38
N ASN A 73 1.65 20.58 19.17
CA ASN A 73 0.61 21.54 18.86
C ASN A 73 -0.50 20.93 17.98
N GLY A 74 -0.81 19.64 18.14
CA GLY A 74 -1.70 18.88 17.24
C GLY A 74 -3.03 19.54 16.91
N ASP A 75 -3.79 19.97 17.92
CA ASP A 75 -5.09 20.64 17.70
C ASP A 75 -4.95 21.99 16.99
N ARG A 76 -3.95 22.80 17.39
CA ARG A 76 -3.66 24.10 16.76
C ARG A 76 -3.21 23.92 15.32
N LEU A 77 -2.42 22.88 15.05
CA LEU A 77 -1.94 22.57 13.70
C LEU A 77 -3.10 22.14 12.80
N VAL A 78 -3.99 21.26 13.30
CA VAL A 78 -5.22 20.86 12.60
C VAL A 78 -6.05 22.09 12.26
N GLU A 79 -6.33 22.95 13.24
CA GLU A 79 -7.10 24.17 13.04
C GLU A 79 -6.44 25.11 12.01
N ARG A 80 -5.11 25.28 12.08
CA ARG A 80 -4.37 26.12 11.14
C ARG A 80 -4.50 25.58 9.72
N ILE A 81 -4.36 24.28 9.53
CA ILE A 81 -4.47 23.63 8.22
C ILE A 81 -5.92 23.70 7.71
N ASP A 82 -6.91 23.52 8.57
CA ASP A 82 -8.33 23.69 8.22
C ASP A 82 -8.62 25.12 7.77
N ARG A 83 -8.12 26.14 8.48
CA ARG A 83 -8.26 27.54 8.06
C ARG A 83 -7.61 27.83 6.72
N LEU A 84 -6.41 27.29 6.47
CA LEU A 84 -5.78 27.36 5.14
C LEU A 84 -6.66 26.70 4.08
N LYS A 85 -7.20 25.52 4.37
CA LYS A 85 -8.10 24.82 3.46
C LYS A 85 -9.36 25.64 3.17
N VAL A 86 -9.97 26.28 4.17
CA VAL A 86 -11.16 27.13 4.01
C VAL A 86 -10.85 28.37 3.17
N PHE A 87 -9.78 29.10 3.49
CA PHE A 87 -9.42 30.34 2.81
C PHE A 87 -9.12 30.11 1.32
N TYR A 88 -8.55 28.95 1.00
CA TYR A 88 -8.21 28.55 -0.36
C TYR A 88 -9.13 27.44 -0.90
N CYS A 89 -10.32 27.26 -0.31
CA CYS A 89 -11.22 26.16 -0.68
C CYS A 89 -11.82 26.39 -2.06
N GLU A 90 -11.91 25.29 -2.80
CA GLU A 90 -12.57 25.21 -4.09
C GLU A 90 -14.09 25.04 -3.90
N ASP A 91 -14.86 25.43 -4.91
CA ASP A 91 -16.32 25.55 -4.83
C ASP A 91 -17.04 24.18 -4.81
N MET A 92 -16.35 23.10 -5.20
CA MET A 92 -16.88 21.73 -5.26
C MET A 92 -16.02 20.72 -4.49
N THR A 93 -16.67 19.78 -3.81
CA THR A 93 -16.00 18.61 -3.20
C THR A 93 -15.50 17.63 -4.26
N GLY A 94 -14.53 16.78 -3.91
CA GLY A 94 -14.04 15.74 -4.83
C GLY A 94 -15.12 14.75 -5.28
N ALA A 95 -16.12 14.48 -4.44
CA ALA A 95 -17.26 13.65 -4.81
C ALA A 95 -18.15 14.33 -5.86
N GLN A 96 -18.44 15.63 -5.68
CA GLN A 96 -19.20 16.42 -6.66
C GLN A 96 -18.47 16.56 -7.99
N ILE A 97 -17.14 16.76 -7.95
CA ILE A 97 -16.31 16.80 -9.16
C ILE A 97 -16.35 15.45 -9.89
N LYS A 98 -16.23 14.33 -9.17
CA LYS A 98 -16.29 12.99 -9.76
C LYS A 98 -17.66 12.71 -10.39
N ALA A 99 -18.74 13.02 -9.67
CA ALA A 99 -20.09 12.87 -10.18
C ALA A 99 -20.33 13.71 -11.44
N HIS A 100 -19.83 14.95 -11.47
CA HIS A 100 -19.94 15.81 -12.66
C HIS A 100 -19.16 15.26 -13.85
N ILE A 101 -17.92 14.79 -13.64
CA ILE A 101 -17.10 14.17 -14.70
C ILE A 101 -17.80 12.93 -15.27
N GLU A 102 -18.40 12.10 -14.41
CA GLU A 102 -19.14 10.90 -14.82
C GLU A 102 -20.41 11.27 -15.59
N GLN A 103 -21.19 12.24 -15.10
CA GLN A 103 -22.42 12.71 -15.75
C GLN A 103 -22.18 13.37 -17.11
N CYS A 104 -21.07 14.09 -17.27
CA CYS A 104 -20.72 14.77 -18.51
C CYS A 104 -19.84 13.93 -19.43
N GLU A 105 -19.51 12.69 -19.05
CA GLU A 105 -18.67 11.76 -19.82
C GLU A 105 -17.34 12.37 -20.32
N LEU A 106 -16.75 13.27 -19.52
CA LEU A 106 -15.58 14.05 -19.94
C LEU A 106 -14.38 13.16 -20.27
N ASP A 107 -13.73 13.43 -21.41
CA ASP A 107 -12.55 12.70 -21.84
C ASP A 107 -11.29 13.07 -21.03
N GLY A 108 -10.16 12.41 -21.31
CA GLY A 108 -8.91 12.60 -20.56
C GLY A 108 -8.40 14.05 -20.53
N LYS A 109 -8.60 14.82 -21.59
CA LYS A 109 -8.16 16.22 -21.66
C LYS A 109 -9.18 17.14 -20.99
N GLU A 110 -10.46 16.97 -21.29
CA GLU A 110 -11.57 17.75 -20.72
C GLU A 110 -11.61 17.61 -19.20
N LYS A 111 -11.46 16.38 -18.71
CA LYS A 111 -11.34 16.09 -17.27
C LYS A 111 -10.18 16.83 -16.63
N SER A 112 -9.01 16.84 -17.26
CA SER A 112 -7.81 17.52 -16.76
C SER A 112 -8.01 19.02 -16.67
N ASP A 113 -8.61 19.63 -17.70
CA ASP A 113 -8.88 21.07 -17.74
C ASP A 113 -9.99 21.47 -16.76
N PHE A 114 -11.01 20.62 -16.57
CA PHE A 114 -12.02 20.79 -15.52
C PHE A 114 -11.36 20.80 -14.13
N TYR A 115 -10.52 19.82 -13.81
CA TYR A 115 -9.77 19.81 -12.55
C TYR A 115 -8.92 21.06 -12.36
N LYS A 116 -8.23 21.56 -13.39
CA LYS A 116 -7.43 22.80 -13.27
C LYS A 116 -8.29 24.01 -12.92
N LYS A 117 -9.46 24.16 -13.57
CA LYS A 117 -10.39 25.27 -13.31
C LYS A 117 -10.92 25.24 -11.88
N GLN A 118 -11.21 24.04 -11.36
CA GLN A 118 -11.66 23.82 -9.99
C GLN A 118 -10.54 23.83 -8.94
N THR A 119 -9.29 24.17 -9.30
CA THR A 119 -8.14 24.07 -8.37
C THR A 119 -7.23 25.29 -8.36
N GLU A 120 -7.69 26.44 -8.86
CA GLU A 120 -6.89 27.66 -8.96
C GLU A 120 -6.48 28.19 -7.57
N LYS A 121 -7.40 28.19 -6.60
CA LYS A 121 -7.12 28.64 -5.23
C LYS A 121 -6.18 27.68 -4.51
N GLY A 122 -6.36 26.37 -4.72
CA GLY A 122 -5.48 25.32 -4.22
C GLY A 122 -4.08 25.41 -4.80
N ARG A 123 -3.94 25.81 -6.07
CA ARG A 123 -2.66 26.12 -6.70
C ARG A 123 -2.02 27.33 -6.06
N ALA A 124 -2.78 28.41 -5.84
CA ALA A 124 -2.28 29.62 -5.17
C ALA A 124 -1.76 29.31 -3.75
N LEU A 125 -2.51 28.51 -2.97
CA LEU A 125 -2.06 28.02 -1.67
C LEU A 125 -0.78 27.19 -1.77
N PHE A 126 -0.70 26.26 -2.72
CA PHE A 126 0.50 25.45 -2.92
C PHE A 126 1.72 26.32 -3.24
N THR A 127 1.58 27.28 -4.15
CA THR A 127 2.65 28.22 -4.50
C THR A 127 3.06 29.05 -3.30
N HIS A 128 2.10 29.65 -2.57
CA HIS A 128 2.39 30.42 -1.37
C HIS A 128 3.11 29.59 -0.29
N ALA A 129 2.65 28.36 -0.04
CA ALA A 129 3.29 27.44 0.89
C ALA A 129 4.73 27.12 0.45
N LYS A 130 4.95 26.90 -0.85
CA LYS A 130 6.27 26.60 -1.41
C LYS A 130 7.25 27.76 -1.29
N ASP A 131 6.78 28.98 -1.53
CA ASP A 131 7.59 30.19 -1.47
C ASP A 131 7.91 30.61 -0.03
N SER A 132 6.97 30.33 0.90
CA SER A 132 7.07 30.78 2.29
C SER A 132 7.71 29.76 3.23
N ILE A 133 7.77 28.47 2.86
CA ILE A 133 8.19 27.42 3.79
C ILE A 133 9.60 27.63 4.34
N GLU A 134 10.55 28.16 3.57
CA GLU A 134 11.94 28.32 4.01
C GLU A 134 12.10 29.34 5.15
N SER A 135 11.37 30.46 5.09
CA SER A 135 11.44 31.55 6.08
C SER A 135 10.39 31.45 7.20
N ALA A 136 9.46 30.51 7.09
CA ALA A 136 8.41 30.30 8.09
C ALA A 136 8.94 29.77 9.44
N SER A 137 8.24 30.08 10.53
CA SER A 137 8.44 29.41 11.83
C SER A 137 8.17 27.90 11.73
N ASP A 138 8.76 27.07 12.60
CA ASP A 138 8.55 25.61 12.66
C ASP A 138 7.06 25.20 12.58
N PHE A 139 6.19 25.84 13.38
CA PHE A 139 4.74 25.60 13.34
C PHE A 139 4.11 25.83 11.95
N HIS A 140 4.52 26.90 11.26
CA HIS A 140 4.06 27.19 9.91
C HIS A 140 4.71 26.29 8.86
N LYS A 141 5.99 25.91 9.04
CA LYS A 141 6.65 24.90 8.22
C LYS A 141 5.87 23.59 8.24
N ALA A 142 5.43 23.13 9.42
CA ALA A 142 4.60 21.94 9.56
C ALA A 142 3.30 22.02 8.74
N ALA A 143 2.57 23.15 8.84
CA ALA A 143 1.33 23.36 8.09
C ALA A 143 1.58 23.40 6.57
N TYR A 144 2.58 24.15 6.13
CA TYR A 144 2.95 24.25 4.71
C TYR A 144 3.46 22.94 4.15
N PHE A 145 4.29 22.21 4.90
CA PHE A 145 4.78 20.88 4.51
C PHE A 145 3.62 19.91 4.24
N TYR A 146 2.60 19.90 5.12
CA TYR A 146 1.41 19.07 4.92
C TYR A 146 0.64 19.48 3.66
N VAL A 147 0.43 20.77 3.42
CA VAL A 147 -0.20 21.29 2.20
C VAL A 147 0.58 20.83 0.96
N LEU A 148 1.89 21.03 0.93
CA LEU A 148 2.74 20.62 -0.19
C LEU A 148 2.70 19.11 -0.41
N ASN A 149 2.71 18.31 0.66
CA ASN A 149 2.60 16.86 0.58
C ASN A 149 1.28 16.39 -0.02
N LYS A 150 0.16 17.00 0.38
CA LYS A 150 -1.17 16.60 -0.07
C LYS A 150 -1.50 17.09 -1.48
N CYS A 151 -0.99 18.26 -1.85
CA CYS A 151 -1.29 18.90 -3.12
C CYS A 151 -0.26 18.61 -4.24
N SER A 152 0.84 17.90 -3.97
CA SER A 152 1.85 17.56 -5.00
C SER A 152 1.61 16.21 -5.68
N TYR A 153 2.12 16.08 -6.91
CA TYR A 153 2.30 14.76 -7.52
C TYR A 153 3.23 13.92 -6.65
N SER A 154 2.85 12.65 -6.44
CA SER A 154 3.63 11.67 -5.65
C SER A 154 3.96 12.05 -4.20
N GLY A 155 3.48 13.18 -3.67
CA GLY A 155 3.80 13.63 -2.32
C GLY A 155 5.21 14.22 -2.15
N LEU A 156 5.82 14.71 -3.23
CA LEU A 156 7.22 15.17 -3.28
C LEU A 156 7.49 16.55 -2.63
N THR A 157 6.52 17.07 -1.87
CA THR A 157 6.63 18.29 -1.06
C THR A 157 7.21 19.48 -1.86
N GLU A 158 8.27 20.14 -1.41
CA GLU A 158 8.93 21.28 -2.05
C GLU A 158 9.55 20.94 -3.42
N SER A 159 9.97 19.69 -3.61
CA SER A 159 10.50 19.22 -4.90
C SER A 159 9.38 18.90 -5.89
N GLY A 160 8.15 18.78 -5.42
CA GLY A 160 6.97 18.45 -6.22
C GLY A 160 6.40 19.61 -7.02
N THR A 161 5.62 19.26 -8.02
CA THR A 161 4.73 20.15 -8.77
C THR A 161 3.29 19.96 -8.29
N PHE A 162 2.49 21.03 -8.35
CA PHE A 162 1.09 21.01 -7.96
C PHE A 162 0.28 20.02 -8.81
N SER A 163 -0.50 19.16 -8.15
CA SER A 163 -1.40 18.21 -8.77
C SER A 163 -2.85 18.57 -8.43
N PRO A 164 -3.64 19.05 -9.42
CA PRO A 164 -5.07 19.35 -9.25
C PRO A 164 -5.86 18.18 -8.63
N GLN A 165 -5.61 16.98 -9.12
CA GLN A 165 -6.29 15.79 -8.61
C GLN A 165 -5.89 15.48 -7.16
N ALA A 166 -4.59 15.61 -6.82
CA ALA A 166 -4.13 15.34 -5.46
C ALA A 166 -4.65 16.38 -4.46
N SER A 167 -4.73 17.67 -4.83
CA SER A 167 -5.25 18.71 -3.95
C SER A 167 -6.71 18.47 -3.57
N ILE A 168 -7.51 17.91 -4.49
CA ILE A 168 -8.90 17.57 -4.20
C ILE A 168 -9.01 16.27 -3.37
N GLN A 169 -8.29 15.22 -3.78
CA GLN A 169 -8.45 13.89 -3.20
C GLN A 169 -7.75 13.74 -1.85
N ASN A 170 -6.57 14.33 -1.69
CA ASN A 170 -5.70 14.08 -0.54
C ASN A 170 -5.72 15.22 0.48
N PHE A 171 -5.98 16.46 0.07
CA PHE A 171 -6.07 17.62 0.97
C PHE A 171 -7.54 17.91 1.33
N SER A 172 -8.20 16.99 2.03
CA SER A 172 -9.61 17.08 2.42
C SER A 172 -9.79 17.33 3.92
N PHE A 173 -10.94 17.84 4.35
CA PHE A 173 -11.24 18.03 5.79
C PHE A 173 -11.15 16.70 6.54
N GLN A 174 -11.55 15.59 5.90
CA GLN A 174 -11.41 14.25 6.47
C GLN A 174 -9.94 13.81 6.59
N SER A 175 -9.04 14.21 5.68
CA SER A 175 -7.62 13.89 5.83
C SER A 175 -6.96 14.72 6.93
N ILE A 176 -7.39 15.99 7.07
CA ILE A 176 -6.92 16.90 8.12
C ILE A 176 -7.37 16.43 9.51
N SER A 177 -8.64 16.03 9.67
CA SER A 177 -9.16 15.57 10.96
C SER A 177 -8.46 14.32 11.49
N LYS A 178 -7.93 13.45 10.60
CA LYS A 178 -7.12 12.28 10.98
C LYS A 178 -5.83 12.64 11.70
N LEU A 179 -5.31 13.85 11.53
CA LEU A 179 -4.10 14.30 12.21
C LEU A 179 -4.24 14.30 13.73
N LYS A 180 -5.45 14.55 14.28
CA LYS A 180 -5.71 14.49 15.72
C LYS A 180 -5.35 13.13 16.31
N ARG A 181 -5.81 12.06 15.66
CA ARG A 181 -5.51 10.69 16.08
C ARG A 181 -4.03 10.33 15.94
N VAL A 182 -3.32 10.91 14.97
CA VAL A 182 -1.87 10.75 14.85
C VAL A 182 -1.15 11.49 15.98
N SER A 183 -1.59 12.71 16.31
CA SER A 183 -1.06 13.51 17.43
C SER A 183 -1.15 12.76 18.76
N GLU A 184 -2.28 12.08 19.02
CA GLU A 184 -2.45 11.21 20.20
C GLU A 184 -1.38 10.10 20.26
N LEU A 185 -1.06 9.47 19.13
CA LEU A 185 -0.02 8.43 19.08
C LEU A 185 1.41 8.97 19.24
N LEU A 186 1.63 10.24 18.88
CA LEU A 186 2.93 10.90 19.01
C LEU A 186 3.23 11.32 20.45
N GLN A 187 2.23 11.33 21.35
CA GLN A 187 2.47 11.69 22.74
C GLN A 187 3.48 10.73 23.40
N GLY A 188 4.48 11.32 24.07
CA GLY A 188 5.60 10.60 24.69
C GLY A 188 6.71 10.15 23.73
N VAL A 189 6.58 10.41 22.42
CA VAL A 189 7.61 10.06 21.43
C VAL A 189 8.71 11.12 21.43
N ARG A 190 9.98 10.70 21.54
CA ARG A 190 11.14 11.56 21.30
C ARG A 190 11.30 11.77 19.79
N ILE A 191 11.37 13.02 19.35
CA ILE A 191 11.46 13.39 17.93
C ILE A 191 12.67 14.30 17.77
N THR A 192 13.62 13.93 16.91
CA THR A 192 14.88 14.66 16.70
C THR A 192 15.15 14.93 15.22
N CYS A 193 16.11 15.83 14.95
CA CYS A 193 16.59 16.20 13.61
C CYS A 193 18.12 16.14 13.59
N GLU A 194 18.68 14.98 13.91
CA GLU A 194 20.11 14.73 14.09
C GLU A 194 20.64 13.80 12.99
N ASP A 195 21.96 13.61 12.96
CA ASP A 195 22.56 12.50 12.19
C ASP A 195 21.99 11.16 12.65
N TYR A 196 21.79 10.24 11.71
CA TYR A 196 21.19 8.94 12.02
C TYR A 196 21.99 8.17 13.08
N SER A 197 23.31 8.40 13.16
CA SER A 197 24.20 7.72 14.11
C SER A 197 23.79 7.91 15.55
N VAL A 198 23.20 9.06 15.90
CA VAL A 198 22.80 9.39 17.27
C VAL A 198 21.77 8.38 17.82
N LEU A 199 20.93 7.81 16.95
CA LEU A 199 19.93 6.83 17.38
C LEU A 199 20.51 5.42 17.52
N LEU A 200 21.71 5.20 16.98
CA LEU A 200 22.46 3.95 17.10
C LEU A 200 23.45 3.99 18.27
N GLU A 201 23.63 5.16 18.93
CA GLU A 201 24.49 5.29 20.09
C GLU A 201 24.03 4.40 21.25
N ASP A 202 25.03 3.92 21.99
CA ASP A 202 24.85 3.01 23.11
C ASP A 202 23.92 3.60 24.16
N SER A 203 22.91 2.81 24.52
CA SER A 203 22.02 3.12 25.64
C SER A 203 22.08 2.02 26.69
N SER A 204 21.67 2.31 27.92
CA SER A 204 21.69 1.32 29.00
C SER A 204 20.81 0.08 28.73
N GLN A 205 19.86 0.16 27.80
CA GLN A 205 18.94 -0.93 27.45
C GLN A 205 19.06 -1.34 25.96
N GLU A 206 18.70 -2.58 25.64
CA GLU A 206 18.57 -3.03 24.25
C GLU A 206 17.32 -2.39 23.62
N SER A 207 17.50 -1.74 22.48
CA SER A 207 16.40 -1.20 21.65
C SER A 207 16.24 -2.03 20.37
N PHE A 208 15.05 -1.97 19.78
CA PHE A 208 14.84 -2.37 18.39
C PHE A 208 14.93 -1.15 17.48
N ILE A 209 15.78 -1.22 16.46
CA ILE A 209 16.04 -0.12 15.52
C ILE A 209 15.57 -0.54 14.13
N PHE A 210 14.56 0.14 13.62
CA PHE A 210 14.13 0.02 12.23
C PHE A 210 14.78 1.11 11.39
N MET A 211 15.37 0.74 10.26
CA MET A 211 16.10 1.68 9.40
C MET A 211 15.68 1.51 7.94
N ASP A 212 15.32 2.62 7.30
CA ASP A 212 15.01 2.70 5.88
C ASP A 212 15.84 3.81 5.22
N PRO A 213 17.17 3.63 5.14
CA PRO A 213 18.06 4.68 4.64
C PRO A 213 17.81 4.99 3.16
N PRO A 214 18.30 6.15 2.67
CA PRO A 214 18.33 6.48 1.25
C PRO A 214 18.89 5.32 0.42
N TYR A 215 18.23 4.93 -0.67
CA TYR A 215 18.66 3.80 -1.51
C TYR A 215 20.01 4.08 -2.20
N ASP A 216 20.81 3.03 -2.40
CA ASP A 216 22.06 3.10 -3.16
C ASP A 216 21.73 3.20 -4.65
N LEU A 217 21.51 4.44 -5.10
CA LEU A 217 21.14 4.79 -6.46
C LEU A 217 22.32 5.46 -7.18
N PRO A 218 22.44 5.30 -8.50
CA PRO A 218 23.42 6.05 -9.28
C PRO A 218 23.26 7.57 -9.06
N VAL A 219 24.37 8.31 -8.96
CA VAL A 219 24.40 9.76 -8.64
C VAL A 219 23.51 10.62 -9.56
N LYS A 220 23.31 10.19 -10.81
CA LYS A 220 22.46 10.86 -11.81
C LYS A 220 21.03 10.33 -11.89
N SER A 221 20.59 9.53 -10.92
CA SER A 221 19.25 8.94 -10.91
C SER A 221 18.17 10.01 -10.75
N SER A 222 17.20 10.03 -11.67
CA SER A 222 15.96 10.81 -11.55
C SER A 222 15.04 10.31 -10.42
N ASN A 223 15.37 9.17 -9.81
CA ASN A 223 14.64 8.58 -8.69
C ASN A 223 15.19 9.03 -7.31
N ALA A 224 16.16 9.94 -7.26
CA ALA A 224 16.64 10.52 -6.01
C ALA A 224 15.61 11.52 -5.45
N LEU A 225 14.79 11.06 -4.49
CA LEU A 225 13.62 11.82 -4.00
C LEU A 225 13.73 12.35 -2.55
N TYR A 226 14.74 11.93 -1.77
CA TYR A 226 14.90 12.37 -0.37
C TYR A 226 15.56 13.75 -0.25
N GLY A 227 14.95 14.60 0.58
CA GLY A 227 15.35 15.99 0.79
C GLY A 227 15.09 16.89 -0.43
N LYS A 228 15.60 18.12 -0.37
CA LYS A 228 15.44 19.11 -1.43
C LYS A 228 16.21 18.67 -2.69
N LYS A 229 15.48 18.41 -3.79
CA LYS A 229 16.04 17.95 -5.08
C LYS A 229 16.92 16.68 -4.98
N GLY A 230 16.61 15.78 -4.03
CA GLY A 230 17.34 14.53 -3.86
C GLY A 230 18.72 14.67 -3.20
N ALA A 231 19.03 15.81 -2.60
CA ALA A 231 20.35 16.08 -2.02
C ALA A 231 20.74 15.03 -0.97
N LEU A 232 19.81 14.63 -0.10
CA LEU A 232 20.09 13.65 0.96
C LEU A 232 20.39 12.25 0.42
N HIS A 233 19.91 11.89 -0.77
CA HIS A 233 20.34 10.65 -1.44
C HIS A 233 21.78 10.76 -1.96
N LYS A 234 22.12 11.87 -2.61
CA LYS A 234 23.39 12.02 -3.35
C LYS A 234 24.61 12.09 -2.44
N THR A 235 24.43 12.55 -1.21
CA THR A 235 25.50 12.73 -0.23
C THR A 235 25.53 11.62 0.81
N PHE A 236 24.64 10.62 0.72
CA PHE A 236 24.59 9.55 1.71
C PHE A 236 25.74 8.56 1.50
N ASP A 237 26.54 8.36 2.55
CA ASP A 237 27.67 7.43 2.53
C ASP A 237 27.24 6.07 3.11
N HIS A 238 27.03 5.11 2.21
CA HIS A 238 26.64 3.74 2.56
C HIS A 238 27.71 2.97 3.33
N GLY A 239 28.99 3.29 3.12
CA GLY A 239 30.11 2.67 3.84
C GLY A 239 30.17 3.15 5.29
N ARG A 240 30.06 4.47 5.50
CA ARG A 240 29.92 5.04 6.86
C ARG A 240 28.69 4.49 7.56
N TYR A 241 27.55 4.44 6.86
CA TYR A 241 26.31 3.91 7.45
C TYR A 241 26.48 2.48 7.93
N HIS A 242 27.05 1.60 7.09
CA HIS A 242 27.37 0.23 7.49
C HIS A 242 28.31 0.18 8.70
N PHE A 243 29.39 0.97 8.71
CA PHE A 243 30.32 1.02 9.84
C PHE A 243 29.63 1.41 11.17
N VAL A 244 28.71 2.37 11.14
CA VAL A 244 27.94 2.76 12.34
C VAL A 244 26.98 1.66 12.77
N VAL A 245 26.28 1.01 11.82
CA VAL A 245 25.41 -0.14 12.08
C VAL A 245 26.20 -1.27 12.76
N ASP A 246 27.38 -1.59 12.23
CA ASP A 246 28.25 -2.65 12.71
C ASP A 246 28.90 -2.32 14.07
N SER A 247 28.94 -1.04 14.43
CA SER A 247 29.39 -0.61 15.76
C SER A 247 28.32 -0.72 16.84
N ALA A 248 27.05 -0.95 16.47
CA ALA A 248 25.89 -0.93 17.36
C ALA A 248 25.19 -2.30 17.51
N LEU A 249 25.92 -3.40 17.30
CA LEU A 249 25.41 -4.79 17.26
C LEU A 249 24.65 -5.27 18.50
N ARG A 250 24.76 -4.55 19.62
CA ARG A 250 23.95 -4.83 20.82
C ARG A 250 22.45 -4.70 20.58
N HIS A 251 22.04 -3.81 19.66
CA HIS A 251 20.64 -3.57 19.36
C HIS A 251 20.10 -4.58 18.35
N LYS A 252 18.80 -4.90 18.43
CA LYS A 252 18.14 -5.64 17.34
C LYS A 252 17.84 -4.68 16.21
N MET A 253 18.27 -5.01 15.00
CA MET A 253 18.17 -4.11 13.85
C MET A 253 17.45 -4.77 12.69
N MET A 254 16.58 -4.00 12.04
CA MET A 254 15.97 -4.34 10.77
C MET A 254 16.20 -3.20 9.78
N ILE A 255 16.83 -3.51 8.65
CA ILE A 255 17.10 -2.55 7.58
C ILE A 255 16.29 -2.96 6.35
N THR A 256 15.58 -2.02 5.74
CA THR A 256 14.97 -2.21 4.41
C THR A 256 15.75 -1.46 3.36
N TYR A 257 16.04 -2.12 2.24
CA TYR A 257 16.97 -1.59 1.27
C TYR A 257 16.73 -2.01 -0.17
N ASN A 258 17.35 -1.33 -1.12
CA ASN A 258 17.33 -1.77 -2.51
C ASN A 258 18.20 -3.02 -2.69
N ASN A 259 17.72 -3.97 -3.49
CA ASN A 259 18.40 -5.23 -3.69
C ASN A 259 19.51 -5.08 -4.74
N THR A 260 20.78 -5.04 -4.30
CA THR A 260 21.96 -5.00 -5.16
C THR A 260 23.06 -5.89 -4.60
N GLU A 261 23.89 -6.49 -5.46
CA GLU A 261 24.99 -7.36 -5.04
C GLU A 261 25.97 -6.65 -4.09
N LYS A 262 26.31 -5.38 -4.37
CA LYS A 262 27.13 -4.55 -3.48
C LYS A 262 26.59 -4.51 -2.05
N LEU A 263 25.27 -4.41 -1.88
CA LEU A 263 24.64 -4.36 -0.57
C LEU A 263 24.54 -5.74 0.07
N LYS A 264 24.35 -6.80 -0.71
CA LYS A 264 24.42 -8.17 -0.21
C LYS A 264 25.80 -8.49 0.35
N ASP A 265 26.85 -8.09 -0.37
CA ASP A 265 28.24 -8.27 0.05
C ASP A 265 28.54 -7.45 1.30
N LEU A 266 28.09 -6.19 1.34
CA LEU A 266 28.31 -5.30 2.50
C LEU A 266 27.69 -5.85 3.78
N TYR A 267 26.54 -6.53 3.68
CA TYR A 267 25.82 -7.11 4.83
C TYR A 267 25.87 -8.65 4.84
N GLN A 268 26.93 -9.27 4.30
CA GLN A 268 27.03 -10.73 4.17
C GLN A 268 26.90 -11.49 5.51
N ASP A 269 27.32 -10.86 6.62
CA ASP A 269 27.27 -11.46 7.96
C ASP A 269 25.90 -11.31 8.64
N TYR A 270 24.97 -10.59 8.00
CA TYR A 270 23.61 -10.39 8.47
C TYR A 270 22.65 -11.38 7.83
N ARG A 271 21.48 -11.58 8.45
CA ARG A 271 20.38 -12.33 7.82
C ARG A 271 19.73 -11.48 6.76
N GLN A 272 19.65 -12.01 5.54
CA GLN A 272 19.09 -11.33 4.38
C GLN A 272 17.86 -12.07 3.86
N ILE A 273 16.78 -11.33 3.62
CA ILE A 273 15.56 -11.85 2.99
C ILE A 273 15.21 -10.92 1.83
N GLU A 274 15.16 -11.49 0.63
CA GLU A 274 14.66 -10.80 -0.55
C GLU A 274 13.14 -10.87 -0.59
N TRP A 275 12.50 -9.77 -0.96
CA TRP A 275 11.05 -9.70 -1.07
C TRP A 275 10.60 -8.75 -2.16
N SER A 276 9.41 -9.00 -2.69
CA SER A 276 8.86 -8.31 -3.83
C SER A 276 7.63 -7.51 -3.43
N LEU A 277 7.68 -6.19 -3.65
CA LEU A 277 6.51 -5.33 -3.50
C LEU A 277 5.91 -5.06 -4.89
N LYS A 278 4.70 -5.60 -5.14
CA LYS A 278 3.92 -5.24 -6.32
C LYS A 278 3.36 -3.83 -6.15
N TYR A 279 3.95 -2.85 -6.84
CA TYR A 279 3.46 -1.47 -6.78
C TYR A 279 2.27 -1.21 -7.73
N GLY A 280 1.96 -2.15 -8.61
CA GLY A 280 0.86 -2.13 -9.57
C GLY A 280 1.32 -2.61 -10.94
N MET A 281 0.41 -2.65 -11.92
CA MET A 281 0.75 -2.84 -13.32
C MET A 281 0.77 -1.49 -14.02
N ARG A 282 1.89 -1.14 -14.67
CA ARG A 282 1.95 0.07 -15.50
C ARG A 282 1.77 -0.33 -16.94
N ILE A 283 0.70 0.13 -17.57
CA ILE A 283 0.55 0.01 -19.02
C ILE A 283 1.45 1.07 -19.64
N THR A 284 2.46 0.63 -20.39
CA THR A 284 3.33 1.49 -21.18
C THR A 284 2.99 1.29 -22.65
N GLU A 285 2.72 2.39 -23.35
CA GLU A 285 2.52 2.41 -24.79
C GLU A 285 3.86 2.69 -25.46
N ASN A 286 4.30 1.84 -26.38
CA ASN A 286 5.51 2.12 -27.18
C ASN A 286 5.21 3.17 -28.25
N LYS A 287 6.24 3.61 -28.99
CA LYS A 287 6.08 4.62 -30.05
C LYS A 287 5.19 4.16 -31.22
N ASP A 288 4.93 2.85 -31.29
CA ASP A 288 4.13 2.20 -32.33
C ASP A 288 2.67 1.93 -31.86
N GLY A 289 2.28 2.42 -30.67
CA GLY A 289 0.93 2.27 -30.13
C GLY A 289 0.66 0.94 -29.40
N GLU A 290 1.64 0.05 -29.28
CA GLU A 290 1.48 -1.20 -28.53
C GLU A 290 1.48 -0.94 -27.03
N ARG A 291 0.38 -1.30 -26.37
CA ARG A 291 0.23 -1.26 -24.92
C ARG A 291 0.80 -2.53 -24.29
N ARG A 292 1.92 -2.40 -23.58
CA ARG A 292 2.52 -3.49 -22.80
C ARG A 292 2.31 -3.25 -21.31
N ALA A 293 1.82 -4.27 -20.61
CA ALA A 293 1.82 -4.26 -19.16
C ALA A 293 3.25 -4.53 -18.66
N LYS A 294 3.88 -3.53 -18.05
CA LYS A 294 5.15 -3.70 -17.35
C LYS A 294 4.86 -4.01 -15.88
N ASP A 295 5.28 -5.19 -15.44
CA ASP A 295 5.24 -5.53 -14.03
C ASP A 295 6.17 -4.59 -13.26
N CYS A 296 5.60 -3.83 -12.32
CA CYS A 296 6.33 -2.89 -11.49
C CYS A 296 6.59 -3.52 -10.12
N THR A 297 7.14 -4.72 -10.14
CA THR A 297 7.62 -5.41 -8.96
C THR A 297 9.01 -4.87 -8.61
N ASN A 298 9.12 -4.23 -7.45
CA ASN A 298 10.42 -3.84 -6.91
C ASN A 298 10.87 -4.93 -5.94
N ASN A 299 12.04 -5.52 -6.23
CA ASN A 299 12.70 -6.42 -5.30
C ASN A 299 13.48 -5.57 -4.29
N GLU A 300 13.10 -5.72 -3.03
CA GLU A 300 13.74 -5.08 -1.89
C GLU A 300 14.48 -6.14 -1.06
N LEU A 301 15.42 -5.69 -0.25
CA LEU A 301 16.23 -6.49 0.65
C LEU A 301 15.85 -6.12 2.08
N MET A 302 15.51 -7.11 2.90
CA MET A 302 15.36 -6.95 4.34
C MET A 302 16.57 -7.59 5.02
N ILE A 303 17.26 -6.82 5.85
CA ILE A 303 18.51 -7.22 6.52
C ILE A 303 18.27 -7.17 8.03
N THR A 304 18.65 -8.21 8.76
CA THR A 304 18.49 -8.29 10.22
C THR A 304 19.73 -8.90 10.90
N ASN A 305 20.05 -8.44 12.11
CA ASN A 305 21.14 -9.01 12.93
C ASN A 305 20.64 -10.00 14.00
N TYR A 306 19.35 -10.36 13.97
CA TYR A 306 18.73 -11.30 14.89
C TYR A 306 18.07 -12.46 14.14
N ASN A 307 17.78 -13.55 14.85
CA ASN A 307 17.23 -14.74 14.23
C ASN A 307 15.76 -14.53 13.81
N THR A 308 15.51 -14.66 12.50
CA THR A 308 14.19 -14.53 11.87
C THR A 308 13.74 -15.82 11.16
N MET A 309 14.44 -16.95 11.35
CA MET A 309 14.20 -18.17 10.58
C MET A 309 12.83 -18.80 10.82
N CYS A 310 12.34 -18.78 12.05
CA CYS A 310 11.02 -19.32 12.36
C CYS A 310 9.92 -18.48 11.70
N GLN A 311 10.04 -17.15 11.81
CA GLN A 311 9.15 -16.18 11.18
C GLN A 311 9.16 -16.34 9.67
N TYR A 312 10.34 -16.51 9.06
CA TYR A 312 10.48 -16.71 7.62
C TYR A 312 9.78 -17.99 7.14
N ARG A 313 9.99 -19.13 7.84
CA ARG A 313 9.32 -20.39 7.50
C ARG A 313 7.80 -20.30 7.63
N LYS A 314 7.31 -19.65 8.70
CA LYS A 314 5.88 -19.41 8.90
C LYS A 314 5.31 -18.55 7.78
N TRP A 315 5.99 -17.44 7.46
CA TRP A 315 5.60 -16.55 6.37
C TRP A 315 5.56 -17.28 5.02
N GLN A 316 6.57 -18.10 4.69
CA GLN A 316 6.58 -18.90 3.47
C GLN A 316 5.39 -19.85 3.38
N LYS A 317 5.03 -20.52 4.50
CA LYS A 317 3.85 -21.38 4.54
C LYS A 317 2.57 -20.57 4.29
N GLU A 318 2.42 -19.42 4.93
CA GLU A 318 1.27 -18.53 4.73
C GLU A 318 1.16 -18.02 3.28
N GLN A 319 2.29 -17.69 2.63
CA GLN A 319 2.28 -17.29 1.22
C GLN A 319 1.84 -18.43 0.30
N ARG A 320 2.29 -19.66 0.54
CA ARG A 320 1.85 -20.83 -0.24
C ARG A 320 0.35 -21.07 -0.10
N GLU A 321 -0.18 -20.96 1.11
CA GLU A 321 -1.61 -21.13 1.36
C GLU A 321 -2.45 -20.01 0.76
N MET A 322 -1.97 -18.75 0.81
CA MET A 322 -2.64 -17.65 0.10
C MET A 322 -2.60 -17.83 -1.42
N ALA A 323 -1.47 -18.26 -1.99
CA ALA A 323 -1.35 -18.50 -3.42
C ALA A 323 -2.32 -19.59 -3.89
N LYS A 324 -2.46 -20.70 -3.15
CA LYS A 324 -3.47 -21.73 -3.42
C LYS A 324 -4.90 -21.16 -3.41
N LYS A 325 -5.22 -20.33 -2.41
CA LYS A 325 -6.54 -19.68 -2.32
C LYS A 325 -6.80 -18.71 -3.47
N GLU A 326 -5.80 -17.93 -3.89
CA GLU A 326 -5.94 -17.02 -5.04
C GLU A 326 -6.09 -17.78 -6.35
N GLN A 327 -5.31 -18.86 -6.55
CA GLN A 327 -5.42 -19.73 -7.71
C GLN A 327 -6.81 -20.37 -7.78
N LYS A 328 -7.31 -20.92 -6.66
CA LYS A 328 -8.67 -21.45 -6.56
C LYS A 328 -9.72 -20.40 -6.90
N LYS A 329 -9.58 -19.18 -6.40
CA LYS A 329 -10.50 -18.08 -6.71
C LYS A 329 -10.48 -17.67 -8.18
N LEU A 330 -9.29 -17.62 -8.80
CA LEU A 330 -9.15 -17.30 -10.21
C LEU A 330 -9.79 -18.38 -11.08
N LEU A 331 -9.52 -19.65 -10.76
CA LEU A 331 -10.10 -20.79 -11.46
C LEU A 331 -11.62 -20.75 -11.40
N LEU A 332 -12.21 -20.60 -10.20
CA LEU A 332 -13.67 -20.49 -10.07
C LEU A 332 -14.26 -19.35 -10.92
N LYS A 333 -13.56 -18.22 -11.00
CA LYS A 333 -13.94 -17.09 -11.85
C LYS A 333 -13.89 -17.43 -13.35
N GLU A 334 -12.87 -18.15 -13.80
CA GLU A 334 -12.73 -18.61 -15.19
C GLU A 334 -13.77 -19.68 -15.54
N THR A 335 -13.99 -20.66 -14.64
CA THR A 335 -15.05 -21.66 -14.77
C THR A 335 -16.42 -21.01 -14.96
N ARG A 336 -16.75 -19.98 -14.17
CA ARG A 336 -18.00 -19.21 -14.34
C ARG A 336 -18.11 -18.55 -15.70
N LYS A 337 -17.01 -17.96 -16.17
CA LYS A 337 -16.98 -17.31 -17.49
C LYS A 337 -17.23 -18.34 -18.60
N ALA A 338 -16.60 -19.52 -18.51
CA ALA A 338 -16.82 -20.62 -19.44
C ALA A 338 -18.29 -21.09 -19.41
N ILE A 339 -18.87 -21.24 -18.21
CA ILE A 339 -20.29 -21.59 -18.05
C ILE A 339 -21.18 -20.54 -18.74
N ILE A 340 -20.97 -19.25 -18.49
CA ILE A 340 -21.75 -18.17 -19.13
C ILE A 340 -21.57 -18.18 -20.66
N GLU A 341 -20.37 -18.44 -21.16
CA GLU A 341 -20.10 -18.49 -22.59
C GLU A 341 -20.82 -19.67 -23.28
N VAL A 342 -20.91 -20.81 -22.61
CA VAL A 342 -21.54 -22.03 -23.15
C VAL A 342 -23.07 -22.03 -22.94
N PHE A 343 -23.56 -21.47 -21.83
CA PHE A 343 -24.94 -21.54 -21.36
C PHE A 343 -25.67 -20.19 -21.25
N GLY A 344 -25.07 -19.08 -21.69
CA GLY A 344 -25.63 -17.74 -21.52
C GLY A 344 -27.03 -17.52 -22.12
N ASP A 345 -27.43 -18.35 -23.08
CA ASP A 345 -28.79 -18.34 -23.67
C ASP A 345 -29.83 -19.08 -22.80
N PHE A 346 -29.39 -19.83 -21.79
CA PHE A 346 -30.21 -20.75 -20.97
C PHE A 346 -30.12 -20.51 -19.47
N VAL A 347 -29.08 -19.82 -18.99
CA VAL A 347 -28.84 -19.56 -17.58
C VAL A 347 -28.53 -18.08 -17.39
N ALA A 348 -29.43 -17.36 -16.73
CA ALA A 348 -29.16 -15.99 -16.30
C ALA A 348 -27.94 -15.96 -15.37
N ALA A 349 -27.04 -14.99 -15.56
CA ALA A 349 -25.77 -14.92 -14.82
C ALA A 349 -25.93 -14.85 -13.29
N GLU A 350 -27.09 -14.37 -12.82
CA GLU A 350 -27.51 -14.34 -11.41
C GLU A 350 -27.76 -15.73 -10.79
N ASN A 351 -27.95 -16.77 -11.61
CA ASN A 351 -28.14 -18.15 -11.15
C ASN A 351 -26.82 -18.92 -10.98
N ILE A 352 -25.66 -18.26 -11.13
CA ILE A 352 -24.32 -18.86 -10.99
C ILE A 352 -23.68 -18.39 -9.68
N ASN A 353 -23.94 -19.08 -8.57
CA ASN A 353 -23.55 -18.63 -7.23
C ASN A 353 -22.14 -19.06 -6.78
N GLU A 354 -21.37 -18.15 -6.15
CA GLU A 354 -19.94 -18.34 -5.78
C GLU A 354 -19.74 -19.33 -4.64
N SER A 355 -20.80 -19.64 -3.90
CA SER A 355 -20.88 -20.54 -2.74
C SER A 355 -22.19 -20.27 -2.01
N VAL A 356 -23.34 -20.59 -2.61
CA VAL A 356 -24.64 -20.39 -1.96
C VAL A 356 -25.49 -21.64 -2.08
N TYR A 357 -25.85 -22.20 -0.92
CA TYR A 357 -26.96 -23.13 -0.73
C TYR A 357 -28.24 -22.50 -1.31
N LEU A 358 -28.76 -23.06 -2.40
CA LEU A 358 -29.97 -22.58 -3.06
C LEU A 358 -31.23 -23.23 -2.45
N SER A 359 -31.86 -22.51 -1.52
CA SER A 359 -33.29 -22.54 -1.11
C SER A 359 -33.84 -23.65 -0.19
N GLU A 360 -34.94 -23.30 0.49
CA GLU A 360 -35.64 -24.02 1.58
C GLU A 360 -36.29 -25.38 1.21
N ASN A 361 -36.21 -25.84 -0.05
CA ASN A 361 -36.62 -27.20 -0.47
C ASN A 361 -35.48 -27.99 -1.17
N ASP A 362 -34.24 -27.59 -0.90
CA ASP A 362 -32.95 -28.29 -0.96
C ASP A 362 -32.57 -29.20 -2.16
N PRO A 363 -32.20 -28.62 -3.31
CA PRO A 363 -31.31 -29.24 -4.30
C PRO A 363 -29.81 -29.02 -4.03
N GLY A 364 -29.40 -28.56 -2.85
CA GLY A 364 -27.98 -28.38 -2.47
C GLY A 364 -27.43 -29.46 -1.53
N GLY A 365 -28.29 -30.24 -0.88
CA GLY A 365 -27.94 -31.26 0.10
C GLY A 365 -27.22 -32.49 -0.47
N TRP A 366 -27.34 -32.75 -1.77
CA TRP A 366 -26.63 -33.84 -2.45
C TRP A 366 -25.16 -33.48 -2.77
N ALA A 367 -24.84 -32.19 -2.84
CA ALA A 367 -23.52 -31.66 -3.21
C ALA A 367 -22.99 -30.64 -2.18
N PRO A 368 -22.91 -31.00 -0.88
CA PRO A 368 -22.60 -30.06 0.20
C PRO A 368 -21.17 -29.49 0.11
N GLU A 369 -20.28 -30.17 -0.61
CA GLU A 369 -18.87 -29.79 -0.77
C GLU A 369 -18.55 -29.13 -2.12
N ALA A 370 -19.57 -28.95 -2.98
CA ALA A 370 -19.38 -28.38 -4.30
C ALA A 370 -19.04 -26.88 -4.25
N HIS A 371 -18.11 -26.48 -5.11
CA HIS A 371 -17.68 -25.09 -5.23
C HIS A 371 -18.63 -24.24 -6.08
N ILE A 372 -19.26 -24.86 -7.09
CA ILE A 372 -20.23 -24.20 -7.97
C ILE A 372 -21.39 -25.18 -8.15
N ILE A 373 -22.61 -24.70 -7.91
CA ILE A 373 -23.84 -25.38 -8.27
C ILE A 373 -24.59 -24.51 -9.27
N ILE A 374 -25.01 -25.11 -10.39
CA ILE A 374 -25.75 -24.41 -11.45
C ILE A 374 -27.15 -24.98 -11.50
N ASN A 375 -28.15 -24.12 -11.35
CA ASN A 375 -29.56 -24.47 -11.53
C ASN A 375 -30.05 -23.87 -12.85
N THR A 376 -30.69 -24.68 -13.69
CA THR A 376 -31.33 -24.19 -14.91
C THR A 376 -32.71 -23.64 -14.54
N GLU A 377 -33.04 -22.43 -15.00
CA GLU A 377 -34.22 -21.65 -14.56
C GLU A 377 -35.56 -22.35 -14.85
N ASN A 378 -35.55 -23.38 -15.68
CA ASN A 378 -36.70 -24.22 -16.02
C ASN A 378 -36.57 -25.66 -15.54
N GLY A 379 -35.77 -25.91 -14.49
CA GLY A 379 -35.64 -27.19 -13.78
C GLY A 379 -35.97 -28.38 -14.67
N LEU A 380 -35.02 -28.79 -15.52
CA LEU A 380 -35.23 -30.03 -16.28
C LEU A 380 -35.64 -31.11 -15.27
N PRO A 381 -36.80 -31.76 -15.47
CA PRO A 381 -37.28 -32.78 -14.55
C PRO A 381 -36.14 -33.75 -14.29
N SER A 382 -35.99 -34.20 -13.05
CA SER A 382 -34.94 -35.10 -12.58
C SER A 382 -34.85 -36.43 -13.35
N ASP A 383 -35.64 -36.64 -14.39
CA ASP A 383 -35.90 -37.92 -15.02
C ASP A 383 -35.59 -37.91 -16.53
N ILE A 384 -35.10 -36.78 -17.09
CA ILE A 384 -34.91 -36.61 -18.54
C ILE A 384 -33.45 -36.26 -18.88
N TYR A 385 -32.76 -37.20 -19.54
CA TYR A 385 -31.44 -36.97 -20.13
C TYR A 385 -31.57 -36.12 -21.40
N ASP A 386 -30.91 -34.96 -21.44
CA ASP A 386 -30.77 -34.12 -22.64
C ASP A 386 -29.35 -34.28 -23.24
N PRO A 387 -29.19 -34.95 -24.39
CA PRO A 387 -27.90 -35.15 -25.04
C PRO A 387 -27.20 -33.85 -25.46
N PHE A 388 -27.96 -32.79 -25.77
CA PHE A 388 -27.42 -31.51 -26.21
C PHE A 388 -26.80 -30.73 -25.05
N LEU A 389 -27.44 -30.79 -23.88
CA LEU A 389 -26.86 -30.24 -22.66
C LEU A 389 -25.65 -31.07 -22.21
N ALA A 390 -25.71 -32.40 -22.30
CA ALA A 390 -24.58 -33.27 -21.99
C ALA A 390 -23.31 -32.93 -22.82
N GLU A 391 -23.46 -32.67 -24.13
CA GLU A 391 -22.33 -32.27 -24.99
C GLU A 391 -21.73 -30.91 -24.58
N LYS A 392 -22.58 -29.95 -24.20
CA LYS A 392 -22.13 -28.65 -23.69
C LYS A 392 -21.40 -28.77 -22.35
N TRP A 393 -21.82 -29.70 -21.50
CA TRP A 393 -21.16 -29.96 -20.22
C TRP A 393 -19.79 -30.64 -20.36
N ILE A 394 -19.61 -31.51 -21.36
CA ILE A 394 -18.28 -32.04 -21.72
C ILE A 394 -17.33 -30.89 -22.08
N LYS A 395 -17.79 -29.89 -22.85
CA LYS A 395 -16.97 -28.71 -23.21
C LYS A 395 -16.56 -27.89 -21.99
N VAL A 396 -17.41 -27.76 -20.97
CA VAL A 396 -17.05 -27.08 -19.72
C VAL A 396 -16.05 -27.91 -18.91
N SER A 397 -16.23 -29.24 -18.84
CA SER A 397 -15.31 -30.15 -18.16
C SER A 397 -13.92 -30.15 -18.80
N ASP A 398 -13.83 -30.12 -20.13
CA ASP A 398 -12.57 -30.05 -20.88
C ASP A 398 -11.81 -28.74 -20.66
N MET A 399 -12.50 -27.70 -20.16
CA MET A 399 -11.90 -26.41 -19.81
C MET A 399 -11.44 -26.34 -18.35
N LEU A 400 -11.75 -27.35 -17.53
CA LEU A 400 -11.30 -27.43 -16.14
C LEU A 400 -9.94 -28.13 -16.06
N PRO A 401 -9.07 -27.72 -15.12
CA PRO A 401 -7.81 -28.41 -14.86
C PRO A 401 -8.04 -29.79 -14.22
N ASP A 402 -7.06 -30.68 -14.39
CA ASP A 402 -7.14 -32.12 -14.03
C ASP A 402 -7.40 -32.40 -12.54
N ASP A 403 -7.23 -31.41 -11.66
CA ASP A 403 -7.49 -31.47 -10.22
C ASP A 403 -8.95 -31.17 -9.83
N TYR A 404 -9.82 -30.96 -10.82
CA TYR A 404 -11.25 -30.75 -10.61
C TYR A 404 -12.05 -31.81 -11.36
N PHE A 405 -13.15 -32.25 -10.75
CA PHE A 405 -14.11 -33.09 -11.44
C PHE A 405 -15.51 -32.48 -11.38
N VAL A 406 -16.30 -32.88 -12.37
CA VAL A 406 -17.65 -32.40 -12.58
C VAL A 406 -18.60 -33.56 -12.33
N GLU A 407 -19.54 -33.36 -11.42
CA GLU A 407 -20.64 -34.27 -11.21
C GLU A 407 -21.92 -33.68 -11.82
N THR A 408 -22.63 -34.49 -12.58
CA THR A 408 -23.91 -34.11 -13.19
C THR A 408 -25.01 -35.01 -12.66
N ILE A 409 -26.10 -34.41 -12.15
CA ILE A 409 -27.34 -35.14 -11.88
C ILE A 409 -28.26 -34.99 -13.08
N ASN A 410 -28.58 -36.13 -13.71
CA ASN A 410 -29.60 -36.28 -14.74
C ASN A 410 -29.51 -35.26 -15.89
N GLY A 411 -28.30 -34.79 -16.22
CA GLY A 411 -28.04 -33.83 -17.29
C GLY A 411 -28.43 -32.37 -16.99
N ALA A 412 -28.96 -32.07 -15.80
CA ALA A 412 -29.64 -30.81 -15.49
C ALA A 412 -28.96 -29.96 -14.40
N ILE A 413 -28.32 -30.57 -13.40
CA ILE A 413 -27.67 -29.89 -12.28
C ILE A 413 -26.21 -30.32 -12.20
N MET A 414 -25.30 -29.33 -12.08
CA MET A 414 -23.86 -29.54 -12.03
C MET A 414 -23.29 -29.13 -10.67
N ALA A 415 -22.38 -29.96 -10.15
CA ALA A 415 -21.52 -29.65 -9.02
C ALA A 415 -20.05 -29.76 -9.44
N VAL A 416 -19.24 -28.75 -9.11
CA VAL A 416 -17.79 -28.75 -9.36
C VAL A 416 -17.05 -28.96 -8.05
N TYR A 417 -16.18 -29.97 -7.98
CA TYR A 417 -15.43 -30.33 -6.77
C TYR A 417 -13.91 -30.27 -7.00
N ASP A 418 -13.16 -30.03 -5.92
CA ASP A 418 -11.73 -30.35 -5.82
C ASP A 418 -11.58 -31.88 -5.73
N ILE A 419 -10.52 -32.46 -6.31
CA ILE A 419 -10.16 -33.88 -6.13
C ILE A 419 -9.47 -34.13 -4.78
#